data_AF-A0A2J6J2C1-F1
#
_entry.id   AF-A0A2J6J2C1-F1
#
_cell.length_a   1.000
_cell.length_b   1.000
_cell.length_c   1.000
_cell.angle_alpha   90.00
_cell.angle_beta   90.00
_cell.angle_gamma   90.00
#
_symmetry.space_group_name_H-M   'P 1'
#
loop_
_entity.id
_entity.type
_entity.pdbx_description
1 polymer ?
#
loop_
_entity_poly.entity_id
_entity_poly.type
_entity_poly.pdbx_seq_one_letter_code
_entity_poly.pdbx_strand_id
1 'polypeptide(L)'
;MRRIFLSLLIVIALLVGCDAGEGPHVSSRALVSPANNSTLNIYSPIKITFNSDMDTSTLLLGGSLFSESDGGVWSATRYVNDTLTIRPSTSWSGGNHTLTVDVKNFYDMPIESLDLSYTVDPTLNAGALVINEVDYRDRGTDDLEFVEIFNVGTTAQALAGINLVLVDGATSTVYNTIDLSDGGAITSLAPGGYLVVAGNAGSLDIGAGAQVINLTKSDMISNANAGVALHDTNTDELLDALSYGGSITSVVIGITSFNLVEGTPLAVVDDEEDFAFNKTSANPSGFVDISATGLDLSMPDDGEVDFTSSVTNGLGDWSIARVGDNGAIYNAATGDVPLDNDSLPSAGFPAAAVVLMPFWDDMDCFSGNVFAEELPVKSVNTLVVQWENCPHYSSTGGIGSATFQAQIFSAGPILARYAYRDVDFGNATYDNGASATIGLQTDTASPPGSFGLYSYNSATVFANDTIDVLSGKSLSRYPNGLDTNNAAVDFVVSGATPGSANL
;
A
#
# COMPACT_ATOMS: atom_id res chain seq x y z
N MET A 1 11.47 -53.22 65.86
CA MET A 1 11.67 -51.76 65.95
C MET A 1 13.17 -51.47 66.06
N ARG A 2 13.72 -50.56 65.24
CA ARG A 2 15.09 -49.95 65.27
C ARG A 2 16.29 -50.82 64.79
N ARG A 3 17.34 -50.30 64.11
CA ARG A 3 17.72 -48.95 63.64
C ARG A 3 18.90 -49.02 62.63
N ILE A 4 19.00 -47.95 61.83
CA ILE A 4 20.00 -47.50 60.84
C ILE A 4 21.31 -47.02 61.52
N PHE A 5 22.48 -47.05 60.84
CA PHE A 5 23.34 -45.86 60.50
C PHE A 5 24.70 -46.21 59.87
N LEU A 6 25.01 -45.46 58.81
CA LEU A 6 26.23 -45.37 58.01
C LEU A 6 26.99 -44.09 58.44
N SER A 7 28.31 -44.14 58.61
CA SER A 7 29.09 -43.03 59.20
C SER A 7 29.74 -42.10 58.17
N LEU A 8 29.61 -40.82 58.48
CA LEU A 8 30.07 -39.59 57.82
C LEU A 8 31.57 -39.33 58.08
N LEU A 9 32.28 -38.68 57.15
CA LEU A 9 33.59 -38.05 57.42
C LEU A 9 33.60 -36.61 56.89
N ILE A 10 34.07 -35.69 57.74
CA ILE A 10 34.07 -34.23 57.59
C ILE A 10 35.51 -33.71 57.48
N VAL A 11 35.74 -32.92 56.42
CA VAL A 11 36.54 -31.66 56.26
C VAL A 11 38.03 -31.62 56.62
N ILE A 12 38.86 -31.22 55.63
CA ILE A 12 39.77 -30.06 55.72
C ILE A 12 39.76 -29.29 54.38
N ALA A 13 39.56 -27.97 54.47
CA ALA A 13 39.59 -27.00 53.39
C ALA A 13 41.03 -26.49 53.11
N LEU A 14 41.33 -26.21 51.83
CA LEU A 14 42.30 -25.19 51.44
C LEU A 14 41.57 -24.18 50.54
N LEU A 15 41.43 -22.95 51.05
CA LEU A 15 41.00 -21.77 50.28
C LEU A 15 42.23 -21.16 49.60
N VAL A 16 42.20 -21.00 48.27
CA VAL A 16 42.80 -19.85 47.56
C VAL A 16 41.95 -19.54 46.32
N GLY A 17 41.51 -18.28 46.21
CA GLY A 17 41.19 -17.63 44.94
C GLY A 17 39.72 -17.65 44.52
N CYS A 18 39.00 -16.59 44.86
CA CYS A 18 37.70 -16.24 44.30
C CYS A 18 37.87 -15.82 42.82
N ASP A 19 37.11 -16.42 41.91
CA ASP A 19 36.48 -15.67 40.82
C ASP A 19 35.13 -16.29 40.49
N ALA A 20 34.14 -15.44 40.24
CA ALA A 20 32.73 -15.78 40.24
C ALA A 20 32.25 -16.17 38.83
N GLY A 21 31.57 -17.31 38.75
CA GLY A 21 30.42 -17.49 37.86
C GLY A 21 30.70 -17.79 36.39
N GLU A 22 30.95 -19.06 36.05
CA GLU A 22 30.67 -19.58 34.71
C GLU A 22 30.00 -20.95 34.89
N GLY A 23 28.68 -21.02 34.65
CA GLY A 23 27.97 -22.28 34.46
C GLY A 23 28.36 -22.95 33.14
N PRO A 24 27.92 -24.19 32.87
CA PRO A 24 28.27 -24.86 31.62
C PRO A 24 27.64 -24.12 30.43
N HIS A 25 28.49 -23.50 29.60
CA HIS A 25 28.08 -22.90 28.33
C HIS A 25 27.53 -23.96 27.39
N VAL A 26 26.22 -23.91 27.13
CA VAL A 26 25.55 -24.74 26.14
C VAL A 26 25.97 -24.22 24.77
N SER A 27 26.55 -25.07 23.91
CA SER A 27 26.83 -24.75 22.50
C SER A 27 25.61 -24.09 21.87
N SER A 28 25.77 -22.85 21.40
CA SER A 28 24.73 -22.13 20.66
C SER A 28 24.37 -22.93 19.40
N ARG A 29 23.09 -23.13 19.14
CA ARG A 29 22.58 -23.81 17.94
C ARG A 29 21.68 -22.83 17.19
N ALA A 30 21.90 -22.72 15.88
CA ALA A 30 20.99 -22.02 14.97
C ALA A 30 20.20 -23.05 14.14
N LEU A 31 18.92 -22.79 13.93
CA LEU A 31 18.06 -23.54 13.01
C LEU A 31 17.81 -22.65 11.79
N VAL A 32 18.05 -23.20 10.60
CA VAL A 32 17.91 -22.47 9.33
C VAL A 32 16.78 -23.08 8.52
N SER A 33 15.90 -22.22 8.01
CA SER A 33 14.79 -22.57 7.14
C SER A 33 14.67 -21.53 6.01
N PRO A 34 14.69 -21.92 4.73
CA PRO A 34 14.92 -23.28 4.21
C PRO A 34 16.28 -23.85 4.60
N ALA A 35 16.37 -25.18 4.72
CA ALA A 35 17.60 -25.85 5.15
C ALA A 35 18.78 -25.56 4.21
N ASN A 36 20.01 -25.63 4.71
CA ASN A 36 21.21 -25.46 3.88
C ASN A 36 21.21 -26.43 2.67
N ASN A 37 21.59 -25.94 1.50
CA ASN A 37 21.55 -26.60 0.19
C ASN A 37 20.14 -26.81 -0.40
N SER A 38 19.12 -26.12 0.10
CA SER A 38 17.79 -26.16 -0.52
C SER A 38 17.76 -25.37 -1.84
N THR A 39 16.78 -25.71 -2.67
CA THR A 39 16.37 -24.85 -3.78
C THR A 39 15.41 -23.78 -3.26
N LEU A 40 15.62 -22.52 -3.66
CA LEU A 40 14.79 -21.37 -3.36
C LEU A 40 14.06 -20.93 -4.62
N ASN A 41 12.84 -20.43 -4.48
CA ASN A 41 12.27 -19.56 -5.51
C ASN A 41 12.87 -18.15 -5.39
N ILE A 42 12.57 -17.25 -6.35
CA ILE A 42 13.20 -15.92 -6.39
C ILE A 42 12.75 -14.96 -5.26
N TYR A 43 11.77 -15.35 -4.44
CA TYR A 43 11.24 -14.55 -3.33
C TYR A 43 11.43 -15.22 -1.96
N SER A 44 11.98 -16.44 -1.93
CA SER A 44 12.01 -17.26 -0.71
C SER A 44 12.82 -16.57 0.40
N PRO A 45 12.22 -16.30 1.57
CA PRO A 45 12.98 -15.77 2.70
C PRO A 45 13.88 -16.85 3.31
N ILE A 46 15.00 -16.44 3.91
CA ILE A 46 15.88 -17.30 4.72
C ILE A 46 15.76 -16.89 6.18
N LYS A 47 15.16 -17.76 6.99
CA LYS A 47 14.96 -17.58 8.42
C LYS A 47 16.00 -18.37 9.22
N ILE A 48 16.64 -17.69 10.17
CA ILE A 48 17.63 -18.25 11.09
C ILE A 48 17.15 -17.99 12.51
N THR A 49 16.90 -19.06 13.28
CA THR A 49 16.47 -18.97 14.68
C THR A 49 17.58 -19.47 15.60
N PHE A 50 18.04 -18.58 16.47
CA PHE A 50 19.04 -18.82 17.50
C PHE A 50 18.37 -19.27 18.80
N ASN A 51 19.14 -19.95 19.65
CA ASN A 51 18.67 -20.44 20.95
C ASN A 51 19.03 -19.51 22.13
N SER A 52 19.32 -18.24 21.85
CA SER A 52 19.71 -17.21 22.84
C SER A 52 19.36 -15.81 22.35
N ASP A 53 19.39 -14.82 23.24
CA ASP A 53 19.27 -13.41 22.86
C ASP A 53 20.49 -12.95 22.02
N MET A 54 20.27 -12.19 20.94
CA MET A 54 21.33 -11.77 20.01
C MET A 54 21.62 -10.27 20.05
N ASP A 55 22.91 -9.91 19.97
CA ASP A 55 23.33 -8.53 19.76
C ASP A 55 23.30 -8.19 18.28
N THR A 56 22.21 -7.55 17.85
CA THR A 56 21.95 -7.20 16.46
C THR A 56 22.98 -6.24 15.87
N SER A 57 23.68 -5.46 16.71
CA SER A 57 24.71 -4.53 16.26
C SER A 57 25.99 -5.23 15.77
N THR A 58 26.12 -6.52 16.07
CA THR A 58 27.27 -7.36 15.70
C THR A 58 27.04 -8.19 14.44
N LEU A 59 25.86 -8.09 13.81
CA LEU A 59 25.53 -8.86 12.62
C LEU A 59 26.46 -8.49 11.46
N LEU A 60 27.14 -9.51 10.95
CA LEU A 60 27.91 -9.46 9.71
C LEU A 60 27.31 -10.46 8.73
N LEU A 61 26.81 -9.94 7.61
CA LEU A 61 26.31 -10.73 6.49
C LEU A 61 27.31 -10.71 5.33
N GLY A 62 27.39 -11.82 4.61
CA GLY A 62 28.21 -11.98 3.42
C GLY A 62 27.65 -13.02 2.45
N GLY A 63 28.43 -13.36 1.42
CA GLY A 63 28.00 -14.25 0.34
C GLY A 63 27.25 -13.52 -0.78
N SER A 64 26.86 -14.24 -1.82
CA SER A 64 26.19 -13.63 -2.99
C SER A 64 24.74 -13.24 -2.75
N LEU A 65 24.03 -13.86 -1.79
CA LEU A 65 22.67 -13.41 -1.43
C LEU A 65 22.69 -12.09 -0.67
N PHE A 66 23.75 -11.76 0.06
CA PHE A 66 23.80 -10.52 0.84
C PHE A 66 23.71 -9.26 -0.04
N SER A 67 24.34 -9.26 -1.22
CA SER A 67 24.25 -8.12 -2.13
C SER A 67 22.87 -7.89 -2.73
N GLU A 68 22.00 -8.90 -2.65
CA GLU A 68 20.63 -8.86 -3.18
C GLU A 68 19.59 -8.72 -2.05
N SER A 69 20.01 -8.79 -0.77
CA SER A 69 19.10 -8.89 0.36
C SER A 69 18.67 -7.55 0.96
N ASP A 70 17.66 -7.59 1.83
CA ASP A 70 17.20 -6.51 2.70
C ASP A 70 18.15 -6.21 3.88
N GLY A 71 19.31 -6.87 3.96
CA GLY A 71 20.23 -6.75 5.09
C GLY A 71 19.80 -7.50 6.36
N GLY A 72 18.63 -8.16 6.34
CA GLY A 72 18.12 -8.97 7.43
C GLY A 72 17.34 -8.19 8.50
N VAL A 73 16.17 -8.71 8.87
CA VAL A 73 15.28 -8.17 9.91
C VAL A 73 15.26 -9.08 11.13
N TRP A 74 15.40 -8.49 12.31
CA TRP A 74 15.36 -9.20 13.59
C TRP A 74 13.96 -9.24 14.19
N SER A 75 13.60 -10.37 14.80
CA SER A 75 12.39 -10.54 15.59
C SER A 75 12.63 -11.47 16.77
N ALA A 76 11.65 -11.55 17.68
CA ALA A 76 11.67 -12.42 18.84
C ALA A 76 10.66 -13.56 18.67
N THR A 77 11.14 -14.80 18.64
CA THR A 77 10.31 -16.01 18.72
C THR A 77 10.21 -16.49 20.17
N ARG A 78 11.35 -16.60 20.87
CA ARG A 78 11.42 -17.08 22.26
C ARG A 78 12.30 -16.20 23.14
N TYR A 79 13.37 -15.68 22.56
CA TYR A 79 14.34 -14.78 23.17
C TYR A 79 14.37 -13.46 22.39
N VAL A 80 14.89 -12.39 22.99
CA VAL A 80 14.97 -11.08 22.36
C VAL A 80 15.91 -11.15 21.16
N ASN A 81 15.41 -10.74 19.99
CA ASN A 81 16.15 -10.77 18.72
C ASN A 81 16.75 -12.14 18.41
N ASP A 82 16.05 -13.23 18.71
CA ASP A 82 16.57 -14.59 18.47
C ASP A 82 16.32 -15.11 17.06
N THR A 83 15.69 -14.29 16.22
CA THR A 83 15.27 -14.70 14.88
C THR A 83 15.70 -13.65 13.88
N LEU A 84 16.57 -14.03 12.96
CA LEU A 84 16.99 -13.23 11.81
C LEU A 84 16.28 -13.73 10.56
N THR A 85 15.59 -12.85 9.83
CA THR A 85 14.96 -13.18 8.55
C THR A 85 15.57 -12.33 7.45
N ILE A 86 16.16 -12.97 6.44
CA ILE A 86 16.84 -12.34 5.31
C ILE A 86 15.97 -12.54 4.06
N ARG A 87 15.65 -11.46 3.37
CA ARG A 87 14.77 -11.46 2.18
C ARG A 87 15.46 -10.84 0.98
N PRO A 88 15.05 -11.13 -0.25
CA PRO A 88 15.51 -10.33 -1.38
C PRO A 88 14.96 -8.91 -1.26
N SER A 89 15.78 -7.91 -1.59
CA SER A 89 15.35 -6.51 -1.69
C SER A 89 14.39 -6.27 -2.87
N THR A 90 14.48 -7.13 -3.89
CA THR A 90 13.59 -7.15 -5.06
C THR A 90 13.26 -8.59 -5.43
N SER A 91 14.25 -9.36 -5.88
CA SER A 91 14.18 -10.80 -6.13
C SER A 91 15.59 -11.39 -6.10
N TRP A 92 15.74 -12.66 -5.73
CA TRP A 92 17.00 -13.38 -5.90
C TRP A 92 17.27 -13.63 -7.39
N SER A 93 18.50 -13.41 -7.82
CA SER A 93 18.93 -13.82 -9.15
C SER A 93 19.01 -15.35 -9.24
N GLY A 94 18.74 -15.91 -10.42
CA GLY A 94 18.75 -17.36 -10.62
C GLY A 94 20.16 -17.94 -10.64
N GLY A 95 20.35 -19.11 -10.04
CA GLY A 95 21.64 -19.83 -10.02
C GLY A 95 22.05 -20.30 -8.63
N ASN A 96 23.34 -20.58 -8.44
CA ASN A 96 23.86 -21.02 -7.15
C ASN A 96 24.35 -19.82 -6.34
N HIS A 97 23.91 -19.72 -5.09
CA HIS A 97 24.24 -18.63 -4.19
C HIS A 97 24.77 -19.09 -2.84
N THR A 98 25.48 -18.19 -2.17
CA THR A 98 25.96 -18.36 -0.80
C THR A 98 25.44 -17.27 0.13
N LEU A 99 25.32 -17.58 1.41
CA LEU A 99 25.03 -16.64 2.48
C LEU A 99 25.90 -17.00 3.68
N THR A 100 26.69 -16.04 4.15
CA THR A 100 27.45 -16.16 5.40
C THR A 100 26.82 -15.28 6.46
N VAL A 101 26.60 -15.83 7.66
CA VAL A 101 26.06 -15.11 8.81
C VAL A 101 26.98 -15.27 10.00
N ASP A 102 27.46 -14.16 10.52
CA ASP A 102 28.23 -14.09 11.76
C ASP A 102 27.57 -13.05 12.69
N VAL A 103 27.35 -13.42 13.94
CA VAL A 103 26.66 -12.59 14.93
C VAL A 103 26.98 -13.10 16.33
N LYS A 104 27.05 -12.20 17.29
CA LYS A 104 27.29 -12.50 18.70
C LYS A 104 26.02 -12.41 19.52
N ASN A 105 25.97 -13.15 20.62
CA ASN A 105 24.94 -12.93 21.63
C ASN A 105 25.24 -11.68 22.49
N PHE A 106 24.30 -11.28 23.35
CA PHE A 106 24.47 -10.12 24.25
C PHE A 106 25.63 -10.23 25.26
N TYR A 107 26.28 -11.40 25.36
CA TYR A 107 27.46 -11.62 26.20
C TYR A 107 28.78 -11.53 25.40
N ASP A 108 28.73 -10.98 24.18
CA ASP A 108 29.86 -10.88 23.25
C ASP A 108 30.48 -12.24 22.87
N MET A 109 29.74 -13.34 23.09
CA MET A 109 30.17 -14.67 22.66
C MET A 109 29.74 -14.88 21.21
N PRO A 110 30.69 -15.16 20.29
CA PRO A 110 30.36 -15.46 18.91
C PRO A 110 29.58 -16.78 18.81
N ILE A 111 28.57 -16.79 17.95
CA ILE A 111 27.97 -18.06 17.49
C ILE A 111 28.86 -18.63 16.39
N GLU A 112 28.83 -19.96 16.22
CA GLU A 112 29.47 -20.60 15.06
C GLU A 112 28.94 -19.96 13.77
N SER A 113 29.86 -19.41 12.96
CA SER A 113 29.49 -18.76 11.71
C SER A 113 28.75 -19.73 10.79
N LEU A 114 27.65 -19.27 10.20
CA LEU A 114 26.83 -20.07 9.31
C LEU A 114 27.25 -19.81 7.87
N ASP A 115 27.78 -20.84 7.21
CA ASP A 115 28.03 -20.83 5.77
C ASP A 115 26.96 -21.64 5.05
N LEU A 116 26.03 -20.93 4.42
CA LEU A 116 24.86 -21.47 3.75
C LEU A 116 25.02 -21.39 2.23
N SER A 117 24.48 -22.39 1.55
CA SER A 117 24.42 -22.48 0.09
C SER A 117 22.99 -22.76 -0.36
N TYR A 118 22.57 -22.12 -1.44
CA TYR A 118 21.23 -22.26 -2.00
C TYR A 118 21.29 -22.31 -3.52
N THR A 119 20.35 -23.00 -4.14
CA THR A 119 20.11 -22.88 -5.59
C THR A 119 18.83 -22.08 -5.78
N VAL A 120 18.91 -20.89 -6.37
CA VAL A 120 17.73 -20.12 -6.76
C VAL A 120 17.30 -20.61 -8.12
N ASP A 121 16.11 -21.19 -8.19
CA ASP A 121 15.52 -21.64 -9.44
C ASP A 121 14.37 -20.71 -9.84
N PRO A 122 14.58 -19.82 -10.84
CA PRO A 122 13.55 -18.88 -11.28
C PRO A 122 12.37 -19.58 -11.97
N THR A 123 12.50 -20.87 -12.30
CA THR A 123 11.42 -21.69 -12.86
C THR A 123 10.51 -22.30 -11.79
N LEU A 124 10.88 -22.23 -10.51
CA LEU A 124 9.95 -22.54 -9.41
C LEU A 124 8.78 -21.54 -9.33
N ASN A 125 8.86 -20.41 -10.03
CA ASN A 125 7.74 -19.49 -10.24
C ASN A 125 7.16 -19.59 -11.67
N ALA A 126 7.18 -20.77 -12.30
CA ALA A 126 6.54 -20.96 -13.61
C ALA A 126 5.02 -20.81 -13.44
N GLY A 127 4.50 -19.59 -13.66
CA GLY A 127 3.12 -19.24 -13.36
C GLY A 127 2.85 -19.27 -11.86
N ALA A 128 3.06 -18.14 -11.21
CA ALA A 128 2.84 -17.98 -9.77
C ALA A 128 1.82 -16.85 -9.59
N LEU A 129 0.57 -17.23 -9.34
CA LEU A 129 -0.48 -16.27 -9.06
C LEU A 129 -0.45 -15.93 -7.59
N VAL A 130 -0.52 -14.64 -7.30
CA VAL A 130 -0.70 -14.13 -5.94
C VAL A 130 -1.93 -13.23 -5.90
N ILE A 131 -2.63 -13.22 -4.77
CA ILE A 131 -3.57 -12.18 -4.37
C ILE A 131 -2.75 -10.91 -4.19
N ASN A 132 -2.95 -9.91 -5.03
CA ASN A 132 -2.15 -8.70 -5.02
C ASN A 132 -2.83 -7.54 -4.30
N GLU A 133 -4.16 -7.50 -4.34
CA GLU A 133 -4.94 -6.42 -3.76
C GLU A 133 -6.33 -6.94 -3.38
N VAL A 134 -6.85 -6.51 -2.23
CA VAL A 134 -8.21 -6.80 -1.78
C VAL A 134 -8.81 -5.53 -1.21
N ASP A 135 -9.81 -5.00 -1.89
CA ASP A 135 -10.70 -3.96 -1.37
C ASP A 135 -12.01 -4.63 -0.99
N TYR A 136 -12.32 -4.62 0.30
CA TYR A 136 -13.50 -5.28 0.85
C TYR A 136 -14.42 -4.31 1.60
N ARG A 137 -14.11 -3.01 1.57
CA ARG A 137 -14.76 -2.05 2.45
C ARG A 137 -14.84 -0.67 1.82
N ASP A 138 -15.97 -0.43 1.17
CA ASP A 138 -16.29 0.90 0.62
C ASP A 138 -17.27 1.66 1.51
N ARG A 139 -17.32 2.98 1.32
CA ARG A 139 -18.45 3.75 1.82
C ARG A 139 -19.66 3.54 0.90
N GLY A 140 -20.84 3.42 1.48
CA GLY A 140 -22.09 3.48 0.73
C GLY A 140 -22.61 2.12 0.25
N THR A 141 -22.64 1.89 -1.07
CA THR A 141 -23.32 0.74 -1.69
C THR A 141 -22.51 -0.55 -1.75
N ASP A 142 -21.23 -0.51 -1.33
CA ASP A 142 -20.35 -1.68 -1.29
C ASP A 142 -20.23 -2.33 -2.69
N ASP A 143 -20.05 -1.47 -3.71
CA ASP A 143 -19.98 -1.87 -5.11
C ASP A 143 -18.62 -1.60 -5.77
N LEU A 144 -17.61 -1.10 -5.04
CA LEU A 144 -16.24 -0.99 -5.56
C LEU A 144 -15.37 -2.19 -5.16
N GLU A 145 -15.82 -3.04 -4.24
CA GLU A 145 -15.08 -4.24 -3.82
C GLU A 145 -14.49 -5.08 -4.96
N PHE A 146 -13.22 -5.47 -4.79
CA PHE A 146 -12.52 -6.32 -5.74
C PHE A 146 -11.42 -7.16 -5.08
N VAL A 147 -11.04 -8.24 -5.78
CA VAL A 147 -9.80 -8.96 -5.55
C VAL A 147 -8.96 -8.88 -6.81
N GLU A 148 -7.74 -8.40 -6.69
CA GLU A 148 -6.74 -8.44 -7.76
C GLU A 148 -5.83 -9.66 -7.61
N ILE A 149 -5.59 -10.32 -8.72
CA ILE A 149 -4.61 -11.40 -8.88
C ILE A 149 -3.50 -10.91 -9.79
N PHE A 150 -2.25 -11.14 -9.38
CA PHE A 150 -1.06 -10.81 -10.16
C PHE A 150 -0.24 -12.07 -10.47
N ASN A 151 0.25 -12.18 -11.70
CA ASN A 151 1.20 -13.25 -12.05
C ASN A 151 2.65 -12.78 -11.83
N VAL A 152 3.23 -13.15 -10.69
CA VAL A 152 4.65 -12.90 -10.35
C VAL A 152 5.59 -13.86 -11.07
N GLY A 153 5.03 -14.84 -11.77
CA GLY A 153 5.77 -15.84 -12.50
C GLY A 153 6.42 -15.30 -13.78
N THR A 154 7.43 -16.02 -14.25
CA THR A 154 8.17 -15.66 -15.47
C THR A 154 7.51 -16.16 -16.76
N THR A 155 6.42 -16.93 -16.63
CA THR A 155 5.65 -17.50 -17.74
C THR A 155 4.15 -17.25 -17.55
N ALA A 156 3.40 -17.25 -18.65
CA ALA A 156 1.95 -17.13 -18.57
C ALA A 156 1.36 -18.32 -17.78
N GLN A 157 0.47 -18.02 -16.84
CA GLN A 157 -0.23 -19.04 -16.05
C GLN A 157 -1.60 -19.33 -16.68
N ALA A 158 -1.91 -20.60 -16.91
CA ALA A 158 -3.24 -21.00 -17.33
C ALA A 158 -4.24 -20.83 -16.17
N LEU A 159 -5.42 -20.28 -16.44
CA LEU A 159 -6.43 -20.02 -15.41
C LEU A 159 -7.50 -21.12 -15.31
N ALA A 160 -7.54 -22.05 -16.27
CA ALA A 160 -8.46 -23.16 -16.25
C ALA A 160 -8.21 -24.05 -15.01
N GLY A 161 -9.24 -24.18 -14.16
CA GLY A 161 -9.16 -24.94 -12.92
C GLY A 161 -8.56 -24.17 -11.75
N ILE A 162 -8.26 -22.88 -11.90
CA ILE A 162 -7.90 -22.00 -10.79
C ILE A 162 -9.14 -21.22 -10.34
N ASN A 163 -9.45 -21.28 -9.05
CA ASN A 163 -10.57 -20.58 -8.46
C ASN A 163 -10.11 -19.53 -7.45
N LEU A 164 -10.82 -18.40 -7.42
CA LEU A 164 -10.87 -17.50 -6.28
C LEU A 164 -11.95 -17.97 -5.32
N VAL A 165 -11.58 -18.19 -4.06
CA VAL A 165 -12.47 -18.72 -3.02
C VAL A 165 -12.60 -17.69 -1.91
N LEU A 166 -13.84 -17.35 -1.55
CA LEU A 166 -14.14 -16.42 -0.47
C LEU A 166 -14.73 -17.18 0.73
N VAL A 167 -14.17 -16.94 1.91
CA VAL A 167 -14.42 -17.70 3.14
C VAL A 167 -14.89 -16.78 4.26
N ASP A 168 -15.96 -17.17 4.94
CA ASP A 168 -16.48 -16.48 6.11
C ASP A 168 -15.63 -16.84 7.33
N GLY A 169 -15.03 -15.84 7.97
CA GLY A 169 -14.12 -16.05 9.10
C GLY A 169 -14.80 -16.31 10.43
N ALA A 170 -16.11 -16.09 10.54
CA ALA A 170 -16.87 -16.43 11.75
C ALA A 170 -17.22 -17.92 11.82
N THR A 171 -17.49 -18.54 10.67
CA THR A 171 -17.95 -19.92 10.55
C THR A 171 -16.92 -20.86 9.92
N SER A 172 -15.84 -20.33 9.35
CA SER A 172 -14.86 -21.09 8.55
C SER A 172 -15.53 -21.84 7.40
N THR A 173 -16.45 -21.18 6.69
CA THR A 173 -17.17 -21.78 5.55
C THR A 173 -16.95 -20.99 4.27
N VAL A 174 -16.83 -21.68 3.15
CA VAL A 174 -16.79 -21.06 1.82
C VAL A 174 -18.18 -20.51 1.51
N TYR A 175 -18.28 -19.21 1.22
CA TYR A 175 -19.53 -18.57 0.79
C TYR A 175 -19.54 -18.21 -0.69
N ASN A 176 -18.38 -18.14 -1.34
CA ASN A 176 -18.30 -17.92 -2.78
C ASN A 176 -17.09 -18.64 -3.40
N THR A 177 -17.22 -19.02 -4.67
CA THR A 177 -16.16 -19.63 -5.46
C THR A 177 -16.32 -19.17 -6.90
N ILE A 178 -15.27 -18.53 -7.43
CA ILE A 178 -15.27 -17.88 -8.73
C ILE A 178 -14.20 -18.55 -9.59
N ASP A 179 -14.58 -19.03 -10.76
CA ASP A 179 -13.67 -19.59 -11.77
C ASP A 179 -12.90 -18.46 -12.46
N LEU A 180 -11.57 -18.43 -12.28
CA LEU A 180 -10.73 -17.37 -12.85
C LEU A 180 -10.59 -17.46 -14.37
N SER A 181 -11.02 -18.56 -14.99
CA SER A 181 -11.09 -18.64 -16.44
C SER A 181 -12.32 -17.95 -17.03
N ASP A 182 -13.26 -17.48 -16.19
CA ASP A 182 -14.54 -16.89 -16.59
C ASP A 182 -15.29 -17.76 -17.61
N GLY A 183 -15.47 -19.04 -17.27
CA GLY A 183 -16.06 -20.02 -18.18
C GLY A 183 -15.24 -20.26 -19.45
N GLY A 184 -13.93 -19.98 -19.41
CA GLY A 184 -12.99 -20.10 -20.51
C GLY A 184 -12.82 -18.85 -21.38
N ALA A 185 -13.46 -17.73 -21.04
CA ALA A 185 -13.23 -16.45 -21.72
C ALA A 185 -11.80 -15.92 -21.49
N ILE A 186 -11.23 -16.22 -20.33
CA ILE A 186 -9.86 -15.87 -19.95
C ILE A 186 -9.02 -17.15 -19.86
N THR A 187 -8.13 -17.36 -20.82
CA THR A 187 -7.38 -18.63 -20.88
C THR A 187 -6.14 -18.65 -20.00
N SER A 188 -5.49 -17.50 -19.85
CA SER A 188 -4.21 -17.38 -19.14
C SER A 188 -3.91 -15.94 -18.76
N LEU A 189 -3.17 -15.76 -17.66
CA LEU A 189 -2.61 -14.48 -17.22
C LEU A 189 -1.12 -14.42 -17.58
N ALA A 190 -0.71 -13.40 -18.34
CA ALA A 190 0.69 -13.22 -18.76
C ALA A 190 1.61 -12.90 -17.57
N PRO A 191 2.94 -13.11 -17.67
CA PRO A 191 3.90 -12.59 -16.68
C PRO A 191 3.70 -11.10 -16.44
N GLY A 192 3.62 -10.68 -15.18
CA GLY A 192 3.35 -9.29 -14.84
C GLY A 192 1.95 -8.81 -15.23
N GLY A 193 1.04 -9.71 -15.59
CA GLY A 193 -0.35 -9.40 -15.89
C GLY A 193 -1.21 -9.36 -14.63
N TYR A 194 -2.24 -8.53 -14.67
CA TYR A 194 -3.24 -8.34 -13.61
C TYR A 194 -4.59 -8.90 -14.04
N LEU A 195 -5.28 -9.56 -13.12
CA LEU A 195 -6.67 -9.98 -13.25
C LEU A 195 -7.46 -9.41 -12.08
N VAL A 196 -8.44 -8.54 -12.37
CA VAL A 196 -9.31 -7.93 -11.37
C VAL A 196 -10.65 -8.66 -11.37
N VAL A 197 -11.02 -9.25 -10.24
CA VAL A 197 -12.35 -9.81 -10.00
C VAL A 197 -13.14 -8.78 -9.19
N ALA A 198 -14.06 -8.09 -9.84
CA ALA A 198 -14.79 -6.96 -9.25
C ALA A 198 -16.27 -7.26 -9.07
N GLY A 199 -16.84 -6.72 -7.98
CA GLY A 199 -18.28 -6.68 -7.76
C GLY A 199 -18.98 -5.90 -8.88
N ASN A 200 -18.55 -4.66 -9.12
CA ASN A 200 -19.01 -3.82 -10.23
C ASN A 200 -17.84 -3.11 -10.93
N ALA A 201 -17.26 -3.77 -11.94
CA ALA A 201 -16.13 -3.23 -12.69
C ALA A 201 -16.40 -1.88 -13.40
N GLY A 202 -17.68 -1.52 -13.62
CA GLY A 202 -18.05 -0.25 -14.25
C GLY A 202 -17.91 0.96 -13.33
N SER A 203 -17.81 0.73 -12.01
CA SER A 203 -17.60 1.78 -11.00
C SER A 203 -16.13 1.93 -10.60
N LEU A 204 -15.23 1.07 -11.09
CA LEU A 204 -13.81 1.07 -10.79
C LEU A 204 -12.97 1.69 -11.92
N ASP A 205 -11.93 2.45 -11.56
CA ASP A 205 -10.90 2.87 -12.52
C ASP A 205 -9.83 1.78 -12.68
N ILE A 206 -10.15 0.77 -13.47
CA ILE A 206 -9.26 -0.38 -13.70
C ILE A 206 -8.24 -0.06 -14.79
N GLY A 207 -6.96 -0.30 -14.49
CA GLY A 207 -5.86 -0.17 -15.45
C GLY A 207 -6.14 -0.92 -16.76
N ALA A 208 -6.01 -0.23 -17.90
CA ALA A 208 -6.42 -0.72 -19.22
C ALA A 208 -5.73 -2.02 -19.70
N GLY A 209 -4.64 -2.43 -19.05
CA GLY A 209 -3.92 -3.68 -19.35
C GLY A 209 -4.43 -4.90 -18.59
N ALA A 210 -5.31 -4.73 -17.61
CA ALA A 210 -5.81 -5.80 -16.78
C ALA A 210 -6.90 -6.61 -17.48
N GLN A 211 -6.94 -7.90 -17.18
CA GLN A 211 -8.10 -8.73 -17.46
C GLN A 211 -9.13 -8.52 -16.33
N VAL A 212 -10.42 -8.63 -16.64
CA VAL A 212 -11.49 -8.30 -15.69
C VAL A 212 -12.57 -9.37 -15.70
N ILE A 213 -12.96 -9.81 -14.50
CA ILE A 213 -14.19 -10.58 -14.27
C ILE A 213 -15.14 -9.67 -13.51
N ASN A 214 -16.26 -9.32 -14.14
CA ASN A 214 -17.28 -8.46 -13.54
C ASN A 214 -18.46 -9.31 -13.04
N LEU A 215 -18.66 -9.38 -11.72
CA LEU A 215 -19.71 -10.21 -11.13
C LEU A 215 -21.10 -9.55 -11.13
N THR A 216 -21.16 -8.23 -11.32
CA THR A 216 -22.40 -7.43 -11.21
C THR A 216 -23.10 -7.65 -9.86
N LYS A 217 -22.32 -7.56 -8.77
CA LYS A 217 -22.73 -7.84 -7.39
C LYS A 217 -22.19 -6.75 -6.46
N SER A 218 -23.05 -6.24 -5.58
CA SER A 218 -22.65 -5.48 -4.38
C SER A 218 -22.44 -6.42 -3.20
N ASP A 219 -21.61 -6.06 -2.22
CA ASP A 219 -21.29 -6.88 -1.04
C ASP A 219 -20.84 -8.30 -1.50
N MET A 220 -19.89 -8.28 -2.45
CA MET A 220 -19.19 -9.45 -2.96
C MET A 220 -18.33 -10.07 -1.86
N ILE A 221 -17.60 -9.25 -1.10
CA ILE A 221 -16.63 -9.64 -0.10
C ILE A 221 -17.19 -9.33 1.29
N SER A 222 -16.81 -10.11 2.29
CA SER A 222 -17.31 -9.86 3.65
C SER A 222 -16.55 -8.70 4.30
N ASN A 223 -17.32 -7.70 4.72
CA ASN A 223 -16.89 -6.57 5.52
C ASN A 223 -16.41 -6.91 6.96
N ALA A 224 -16.45 -8.19 7.35
CA ALA A 224 -16.05 -8.71 8.65
C ALA A 224 -14.80 -9.61 8.54
N ASN A 225 -14.48 -10.39 9.58
CA ASN A 225 -13.42 -11.40 9.49
C ASN A 225 -13.72 -12.39 8.35
N ALA A 226 -12.82 -12.48 7.38
CA ALA A 226 -12.97 -13.32 6.21
C ALA A 226 -11.61 -13.69 5.60
N GLY A 227 -11.66 -14.59 4.62
CA GLY A 227 -10.50 -15.07 3.89
C GLY A 227 -10.73 -15.09 2.39
N VAL A 228 -9.63 -14.87 1.67
CA VAL A 228 -9.50 -14.90 0.23
C VAL A 228 -8.45 -15.95 -0.09
N ALA A 229 -8.73 -16.85 -1.02
CA ALA A 229 -7.80 -17.92 -1.38
C ALA A 229 -7.79 -18.18 -2.88
N LEU A 230 -6.60 -18.44 -3.42
CA LEU A 230 -6.43 -18.97 -4.78
C LEU A 230 -6.25 -20.48 -4.68
N HIS A 231 -7.13 -21.24 -5.31
CA HIS A 231 -7.19 -22.70 -5.22
C HIS A 231 -7.06 -23.35 -6.61
N ASP A 232 -6.07 -24.23 -6.77
CA ASP A 232 -5.98 -25.10 -7.96
C ASP A 232 -6.82 -26.36 -7.73
N THR A 233 -7.91 -26.47 -8.48
CA THR A 233 -8.85 -27.59 -8.39
C THR A 233 -8.31 -28.88 -8.98
N ASN A 234 -7.25 -28.84 -9.79
CA ASN A 234 -6.65 -30.02 -10.39
C ASN A 234 -5.77 -30.77 -9.40
N THR A 235 -5.01 -30.02 -8.60
CA THR A 235 -4.10 -30.55 -7.58
C THR A 235 -4.73 -30.56 -6.18
N ASP A 236 -5.81 -29.80 -5.98
CA ASP A 236 -6.41 -29.51 -4.68
C ASP A 236 -5.40 -28.87 -3.72
N GLU A 237 -4.72 -27.82 -4.19
CA GLU A 237 -3.71 -27.05 -3.45
C GLU A 237 -4.05 -25.57 -3.45
N LEU A 238 -3.61 -24.84 -2.41
CA LEU A 238 -3.64 -23.38 -2.41
C LEU A 238 -2.42 -22.83 -3.13
N LEU A 239 -2.64 -21.81 -3.95
CA LEU A 239 -1.58 -21.01 -4.59
C LEU A 239 -1.18 -19.81 -3.72
N ASP A 240 -2.16 -19.18 -3.07
CA ASP A 240 -1.99 -18.03 -2.18
C ASP A 240 -3.24 -17.92 -1.28
N ALA A 241 -3.10 -17.33 -0.10
CA ALA A 241 -4.22 -17.04 0.79
C ALA A 241 -4.01 -15.78 1.64
N LEU A 242 -5.11 -15.08 1.89
CA LEU A 242 -5.18 -13.99 2.83
C LEU A 242 -6.33 -14.22 3.80
N SER A 243 -6.09 -14.00 5.10
CA SER A 243 -7.16 -13.83 6.11
C SER A 243 -7.02 -12.45 6.75
N TYR A 244 -8.12 -11.70 6.80
CA TYR A 244 -8.18 -10.36 7.39
C TYR A 244 -9.31 -10.26 8.42
N GLY A 245 -9.25 -9.26 9.31
CA GLY A 245 -10.20 -9.10 10.42
C GLY A 245 -10.11 -10.20 11.50
N GLY A 246 -9.25 -11.21 11.31
CA GLY A 246 -9.03 -12.33 12.21
C GLY A 246 -8.24 -13.44 11.52
N SER A 247 -8.15 -14.59 12.18
CA SER A 247 -7.38 -15.75 11.69
C SER A 247 -8.31 -16.90 11.31
N ILE A 248 -8.20 -17.38 10.08
CA ILE A 248 -8.88 -18.59 9.61
C ILE A 248 -7.87 -19.74 9.57
N THR A 249 -7.73 -20.43 10.69
CA THR A 249 -6.70 -21.48 10.84
C THR A 249 -7.08 -22.84 10.26
N SER A 250 -8.36 -23.01 9.91
CA SER A 250 -8.88 -24.23 9.29
C SER A 250 -10.16 -23.90 8.52
N VAL A 251 -10.18 -24.24 7.23
CA VAL A 251 -11.37 -24.23 6.35
C VAL A 251 -11.25 -25.37 5.34
N VAL A 252 -12.38 -26.01 4.99
CA VAL A 252 -12.39 -27.00 3.91
C VAL A 252 -12.65 -26.29 2.59
N ILE A 253 -11.69 -26.40 1.66
CA ILE A 253 -11.79 -25.92 0.27
C ILE A 253 -11.53 -27.12 -0.63
N GLY A 254 -12.41 -27.38 -1.59
CA GLY A 254 -12.39 -28.63 -2.35
C GLY A 254 -12.63 -29.82 -1.43
N ILE A 255 -11.61 -30.67 -1.25
CA ILE A 255 -11.66 -31.81 -0.32
C ILE A 255 -10.65 -31.72 0.82
N THR A 256 -9.73 -30.75 0.76
CA THR A 256 -8.65 -30.56 1.74
C THR A 256 -8.99 -29.45 2.73
N SER A 257 -8.45 -29.58 3.95
CA SER A 257 -8.53 -28.53 4.96
C SER A 257 -7.28 -27.68 4.95
N PHE A 258 -7.43 -26.37 4.84
CA PHE A 258 -6.32 -25.41 4.76
C PHE A 258 -6.35 -24.39 5.89
N ASN A 259 -5.18 -23.83 6.19
CA ASN A 259 -4.98 -22.65 7.00
C ASN A 259 -4.80 -21.45 6.04
N LEU A 260 -5.61 -20.40 6.18
CA LEU A 260 -5.50 -19.19 5.36
C LEU A 260 -4.65 -18.09 6.02
N VAL A 261 -4.07 -18.36 7.19
CA VAL A 261 -3.10 -17.46 7.83
C VAL A 261 -1.71 -17.74 7.25
N GLU A 262 -1.26 -16.83 6.41
CA GLU A 262 0.13 -16.79 5.95
C GLU A 262 1.01 -16.16 7.02
N GLY A 263 1.91 -16.96 7.60
CA GLY A 263 2.88 -16.49 8.58
C GLY A 263 2.22 -15.87 9.81
N THR A 264 2.20 -14.54 9.86
CA THR A 264 1.62 -13.75 10.95
C THR A 264 0.27 -13.18 10.51
N PRO A 265 -0.79 -13.27 11.35
CA PRO A 265 -2.08 -12.68 11.03
C PRO A 265 -1.97 -11.20 10.67
N LEU A 266 -2.69 -10.79 9.62
CA LEU A 266 -2.78 -9.40 9.23
C LEU A 266 -3.47 -8.58 10.33
N ALA A 267 -2.82 -7.50 10.76
CA ALA A 267 -3.34 -6.61 11.79
C ALA A 267 -3.94 -5.31 11.23
N VAL A 268 -3.58 -4.95 10.00
CA VAL A 268 -4.17 -3.80 9.32
C VAL A 268 -5.55 -4.16 8.79
N VAL A 269 -6.39 -3.14 8.67
CA VAL A 269 -7.80 -3.26 8.30
C VAL A 269 -8.02 -2.20 7.22
N ASP A 270 -8.71 -2.60 6.17
CA ASP A 270 -9.23 -1.69 5.16
C ASP A 270 -10.27 -0.74 5.78
N ASP A 271 -10.31 0.52 5.33
CA ASP A 271 -11.20 1.54 5.91
C ASP A 271 -12.28 2.01 4.93
N GLU A 272 -13.39 2.54 5.45
CA GLU A 272 -14.56 2.99 4.66
C GLU A 272 -14.31 4.34 3.95
N GLU A 273 -13.08 4.59 3.49
CA GLU A 273 -12.69 5.83 2.81
C GLU A 273 -12.93 5.70 1.31
N ASP A 274 -13.75 6.59 0.74
CA ASP A 274 -14.03 6.61 -0.71
C ASP A 274 -12.82 7.00 -1.56
N PHE A 275 -11.85 7.67 -0.96
CA PHE A 275 -10.67 8.20 -1.63
C PHE A 275 -9.43 8.06 -0.77
N ALA A 276 -8.32 7.73 -1.43
CA ALA A 276 -7.02 7.75 -0.79
C ALA A 276 -6.13 8.86 -1.35
N PHE A 277 -5.22 9.31 -0.49
CA PHE A 277 -4.23 10.32 -0.82
C PHE A 277 -2.83 9.76 -0.58
N ASN A 278 -2.04 9.65 -1.65
CA ASN A 278 -0.64 9.25 -1.55
C ASN A 278 0.28 10.45 -1.73
N LYS A 279 0.97 10.86 -0.66
CA LYS A 279 1.91 11.97 -0.70
C LYS A 279 3.31 11.49 -1.06
N THR A 280 3.87 12.05 -2.13
CA THR A 280 5.30 11.97 -2.43
C THR A 280 5.98 13.30 -2.08
N SER A 281 6.89 13.27 -1.11
CA SER A 281 7.65 14.45 -0.72
C SER A 281 8.80 14.74 -1.69
N ALA A 282 9.12 16.02 -1.90
CA ALA A 282 10.27 16.46 -2.72
C ALA A 282 10.30 15.87 -4.15
N ASN A 283 9.15 15.90 -4.83
CA ASN A 283 8.92 15.50 -6.21
C ASN A 283 8.72 16.72 -7.16
N PRO A 284 9.78 17.49 -7.47
CA PRO A 284 9.66 18.66 -8.35
C PRO A 284 9.21 18.29 -9.77
N SER A 285 9.48 17.05 -10.21
CA SER A 285 9.09 16.56 -11.53
C SER A 285 7.58 16.32 -11.67
N GLY A 286 6.85 16.32 -10.56
CA GLY A 286 5.40 16.18 -10.56
C GLY A 286 4.65 17.47 -10.88
N PHE A 287 5.31 18.64 -10.81
CA PHE A 287 4.73 19.91 -11.20
C PHE A 287 4.95 20.17 -12.69
N VAL A 288 3.91 20.56 -13.42
CA VAL A 288 3.96 20.77 -14.88
C VAL A 288 3.66 22.23 -15.20
N ASP A 289 4.67 23.09 -15.28
CA ASP A 289 4.45 24.53 -15.42
C ASP A 289 3.77 24.91 -16.73
N ILE A 290 2.54 25.43 -16.63
CA ILE A 290 1.70 25.90 -17.74
C ILE A 290 1.58 27.44 -17.76
N SER A 291 2.33 28.17 -16.93
CA SER A 291 2.23 29.65 -16.84
C SER A 291 2.54 30.40 -18.15
N ALA A 292 3.24 29.76 -19.09
CA ALA A 292 3.58 30.33 -20.39
C ALA A 292 2.75 29.77 -21.57
N THR A 293 2.00 28.70 -21.37
CA THR A 293 1.33 27.92 -22.43
C THR A 293 -0.17 27.79 -22.22
N GLY A 294 -0.62 27.77 -20.96
CA GLY A 294 -2.01 27.62 -20.59
C GLY A 294 -2.86 28.83 -20.93
N LEU A 295 -4.16 28.59 -21.02
CA LEU A 295 -5.16 29.64 -21.12
C LEU A 295 -5.20 30.41 -19.80
N ASP A 296 -4.80 31.68 -19.83
CA ASP A 296 -5.03 32.62 -18.72
C ASP A 296 -6.53 32.86 -18.57
N LEU A 297 -7.08 32.46 -17.41
CA LEU A 297 -8.51 32.58 -17.14
C LEU A 297 -8.91 33.99 -16.72
N SER A 298 -7.94 34.88 -16.45
CA SER A 298 -8.17 36.29 -16.11
C SER A 298 -9.25 36.48 -15.05
N MET A 299 -9.10 35.72 -13.96
CA MET A 299 -10.11 35.61 -12.92
C MET A 299 -10.29 36.92 -12.15
N PRO A 300 -11.54 37.35 -11.86
CA PRO A 300 -11.78 38.40 -10.88
C PRO A 300 -11.54 37.87 -9.46
N ASP A 301 -11.32 38.81 -8.53
CA ASP A 301 -11.29 38.55 -7.08
C ASP A 301 -12.64 37.99 -6.60
N ASP A 302 -12.60 36.93 -5.80
CA ASP A 302 -13.72 36.06 -5.41
C ASP A 302 -14.53 35.55 -6.61
N GLY A 303 -13.85 35.32 -7.73
CA GLY A 303 -14.47 35.00 -9.00
C GLY A 303 -14.36 33.53 -9.38
N GLU A 304 -15.23 33.09 -10.28
CA GLU A 304 -15.07 31.80 -10.96
C GLU A 304 -15.23 31.92 -12.47
N VAL A 305 -14.52 31.04 -13.17
CA VAL A 305 -14.52 30.98 -14.63
C VAL A 305 -14.76 29.54 -15.09
N ASP A 306 -15.62 29.40 -16.10
CA ASP A 306 -15.90 28.13 -16.76
C ASP A 306 -15.01 27.96 -17.98
N PHE A 307 -14.54 26.74 -18.21
CA PHE A 307 -13.86 26.33 -19.43
C PHE A 307 -14.18 24.86 -19.75
N THR A 308 -13.78 24.41 -20.93
CA THR A 308 -14.08 23.05 -21.42
C THR A 308 -12.83 22.18 -21.42
N SER A 309 -12.98 20.90 -21.08
CA SER A 309 -11.97 19.86 -21.22
C SER A 309 -12.56 18.61 -21.90
N SER A 310 -11.72 17.69 -22.36
CA SER A 310 -12.15 16.36 -22.82
C SER A 310 -11.92 15.25 -21.78
N VAL A 311 -11.34 15.60 -20.63
CA VAL A 311 -10.95 14.64 -19.59
C VAL A 311 -12.17 14.04 -18.90
N THR A 312 -12.15 12.73 -18.73
CA THR A 312 -13.08 11.98 -17.90
C THR A 312 -12.32 10.82 -17.26
N ASN A 313 -12.69 10.46 -16.03
CA ASN A 313 -12.14 9.33 -15.27
C ASN A 313 -13.14 8.92 -14.17
N GLY A 314 -12.69 8.16 -13.16
CA GLY A 314 -13.50 7.77 -12.00
C GLY A 314 -14.09 8.93 -11.18
N LEU A 315 -13.57 10.15 -11.31
CA LEU A 315 -14.15 11.36 -10.70
C LEU A 315 -15.30 11.97 -11.53
N GLY A 316 -15.56 11.46 -12.73
CA GLY A 316 -16.65 11.90 -13.60
C GLY A 316 -16.18 12.62 -14.87
N ASP A 317 -17.11 13.35 -15.48
CA ASP A 317 -16.91 14.10 -16.73
C ASP A 317 -16.52 15.55 -16.44
N TRP A 318 -15.38 16.01 -17.00
CA TRP A 318 -14.88 17.38 -16.87
C TRP A 318 -15.13 18.22 -18.14
N SER A 319 -16.10 17.82 -18.98
CA SER A 319 -16.50 18.56 -20.18
C SER A 319 -16.88 20.01 -19.92
N ILE A 320 -17.35 20.30 -18.70
CA ILE A 320 -17.46 21.64 -18.13
C ILE A 320 -16.70 21.64 -16.80
N ALA A 321 -15.65 22.45 -16.73
CA ALA A 321 -14.89 22.69 -15.51
C ALA A 321 -15.06 24.15 -15.09
N ARG A 322 -15.31 24.38 -13.80
CA ARG A 322 -15.40 25.69 -13.19
C ARG A 322 -14.36 25.80 -12.09
N VAL A 323 -13.54 26.83 -12.16
CA VAL A 323 -12.45 27.08 -11.22
C VAL A 323 -12.69 28.38 -10.48
N GLY A 324 -12.44 28.37 -9.18
CA GLY A 324 -12.39 29.56 -8.34
C GLY A 324 -10.96 30.02 -8.07
N ASP A 325 -10.78 31.30 -7.85
CA ASP A 325 -9.50 31.88 -7.42
C ASP A 325 -9.10 31.38 -6.03
N ASN A 326 -10.08 31.12 -5.17
CA ASN A 326 -9.99 30.49 -3.84
C ASN A 326 -9.52 29.01 -3.85
N GLY A 327 -8.75 28.59 -4.87
CA GLY A 327 -7.94 27.38 -4.83
C GLY A 327 -8.69 26.05 -4.99
N ALA A 328 -9.86 26.06 -5.63
CA ALA A 328 -10.64 24.86 -5.93
C ALA A 328 -11.19 24.83 -7.36
N ILE A 329 -11.46 23.62 -7.86
CA ILE A 329 -12.07 23.36 -9.17
C ILE A 329 -13.15 22.29 -9.06
N TYR A 330 -14.23 22.41 -9.82
CA TYR A 330 -15.28 21.40 -9.86
C TYR A 330 -15.92 21.22 -11.24
N ASN A 331 -16.49 20.05 -11.48
CA ASN A 331 -17.08 19.65 -12.75
C ASN A 331 -18.56 20.09 -12.91
N ALA A 332 -18.84 21.37 -12.66
CA ALA A 332 -20.17 21.94 -12.86
C ALA A 332 -20.11 23.35 -13.47
N ALA A 333 -21.21 23.78 -14.09
CA ALA A 333 -21.33 25.10 -14.72
C ALA A 333 -21.82 26.22 -13.76
N THR A 334 -22.09 25.88 -12.50
CA THR A 334 -22.67 26.80 -11.52
C THR A 334 -22.20 26.44 -10.12
N GLY A 335 -22.11 27.45 -9.26
CA GLY A 335 -21.60 27.34 -7.89
C GLY A 335 -20.58 28.43 -7.63
N ASP A 336 -20.20 28.56 -6.38
CA ASP A 336 -19.17 29.50 -5.94
C ASP A 336 -18.06 28.70 -5.25
N VAL A 337 -16.81 29.16 -5.30
CA VAL A 337 -15.76 28.65 -4.41
C VAL A 337 -15.70 29.60 -3.20
N PRO A 338 -16.19 29.20 -2.02
CA PRO A 338 -16.26 30.11 -0.89
C PRO A 338 -14.87 30.58 -0.45
N LEU A 339 -14.76 31.81 0.06
CA LEU A 339 -13.52 32.30 0.67
C LEU A 339 -13.20 31.59 2.00
N ASP A 340 -14.24 31.26 2.80
CA ASP A 340 -14.05 30.56 4.07
C ASP A 340 -13.92 29.05 3.79
N ASN A 341 -12.76 28.47 4.10
CA ASN A 341 -12.58 27.03 4.05
C ASN A 341 -13.36 26.32 5.18
N ASP A 342 -13.64 25.03 4.98
CA ASP A 342 -14.28 24.18 5.99
C ASP A 342 -13.76 22.75 5.92
N SER A 343 -13.98 21.98 6.98
CA SER A 343 -13.75 20.54 6.97
C SER A 343 -14.69 19.85 5.97
N LEU A 344 -14.26 18.71 5.44
CA LEU A 344 -15.11 17.90 4.57
C LEU A 344 -15.92 16.87 5.39
N PRO A 345 -17.18 16.59 5.00
CA PRO A 345 -17.86 17.15 3.84
C PRO A 345 -18.40 18.57 4.13
N SER A 346 -18.21 19.49 3.19
CA SER A 346 -18.68 20.89 3.30
C SER A 346 -20.01 21.10 2.57
N ALA A 347 -20.90 21.88 3.21
CA ALA A 347 -22.15 22.35 2.61
C ALA A 347 -21.98 23.60 1.73
N GLY A 348 -20.76 24.15 1.64
CA GLY A 348 -20.45 25.33 0.82
C GLY A 348 -20.44 25.07 -0.68
N PHE A 349 -20.33 23.80 -1.09
CA PHE A 349 -20.31 23.41 -2.51
C PHE A 349 -21.66 22.90 -3.02
N PRO A 350 -21.95 23.06 -4.33
CA PRO A 350 -23.16 22.52 -4.95
C PRO A 350 -23.28 21.00 -4.76
N ALA A 351 -24.51 20.52 -4.57
CA ALA A 351 -24.78 19.09 -4.59
C ALA A 351 -24.53 18.51 -6.01
N ALA A 352 -24.10 17.24 -6.07
CA ALA A 352 -23.82 16.49 -7.29
C ALA A 352 -22.67 17.02 -8.18
N ALA A 353 -21.76 17.84 -7.63
CA ALA A 353 -20.51 18.22 -8.28
C ALA A 353 -19.32 17.55 -7.59
N VAL A 354 -18.34 17.11 -8.39
CA VAL A 354 -17.02 16.74 -7.90
C VAL A 354 -16.16 17.97 -7.78
N VAL A 355 -15.70 18.23 -6.56
CA VAL A 355 -14.86 19.36 -6.18
C VAL A 355 -13.49 18.85 -5.76
N LEU A 356 -12.45 19.31 -6.45
CA LEU A 356 -11.06 19.11 -6.09
C LEU A 356 -10.53 20.40 -5.43
N MET A 357 -9.97 20.25 -4.24
CA MET A 357 -9.45 21.33 -3.40
C MET A 357 -7.95 21.08 -3.18
N PRO A 358 -7.07 21.45 -4.13
CA PRO A 358 -5.63 21.35 -3.92
C PRO A 358 -5.13 22.29 -2.82
N PHE A 359 -5.81 23.44 -2.63
CA PHE A 359 -5.52 24.41 -1.57
C PHE A 359 -6.71 25.37 -1.42
N TRP A 360 -7.84 24.91 -0.84
CA TRP A 360 -9.03 25.76 -0.69
C TRP A 360 -8.90 26.68 0.52
N ASP A 361 -8.87 27.99 0.26
CA ASP A 361 -8.78 29.08 1.24
C ASP A 361 -9.09 30.44 0.55
N ASP A 362 -9.05 31.53 1.32
CA ASP A 362 -9.24 32.91 0.89
C ASP A 362 -8.00 33.44 0.11
N MET A 363 -7.95 33.19 -1.20
CA MET A 363 -6.79 33.45 -2.08
C MET A 363 -7.06 34.61 -3.05
N ASP A 364 -6.14 35.59 -3.12
CA ASP A 364 -6.22 36.75 -4.02
C ASP A 364 -5.50 36.46 -5.36
N CYS A 365 -5.98 35.48 -6.13
CA CYS A 365 -5.35 35.15 -7.42
C CYS A 365 -5.60 36.20 -8.51
N PHE A 366 -6.43 37.21 -8.26
CA PHE A 366 -6.50 38.40 -9.12
C PHE A 366 -5.15 39.13 -9.18
N SER A 367 -4.41 39.15 -8.07
CA SER A 367 -3.05 39.68 -8.00
C SER A 367 -1.97 38.70 -8.52
N GLY A 368 -2.34 37.43 -8.68
CA GLY A 368 -1.56 36.38 -9.36
C GLY A 368 -2.17 36.03 -10.73
N ASN A 369 -2.22 34.74 -11.07
CA ASN A 369 -2.94 34.24 -12.24
C ASN A 369 -3.45 32.81 -12.02
N VAL A 370 -4.52 32.44 -12.73
CA VAL A 370 -4.97 31.04 -12.83
C VAL A 370 -4.96 30.63 -14.30
N PHE A 371 -4.28 29.51 -14.59
CA PHE A 371 -4.15 28.96 -15.93
C PHE A 371 -4.81 27.58 -16.03
N ALA A 372 -5.35 27.26 -17.20
CA ALA A 372 -5.80 25.92 -17.54
C ALA A 372 -5.19 25.46 -18.86
N GLU A 373 -4.73 24.20 -18.91
CA GLU A 373 -4.24 23.57 -20.14
C GLU A 373 -4.54 22.07 -20.11
N GLU A 374 -4.98 21.52 -21.25
CA GLU A 374 -5.07 20.08 -21.45
C GLU A 374 -3.87 19.61 -22.25
N LEU A 375 -3.01 18.81 -21.63
CA LEU A 375 -1.76 18.33 -22.22
C LEU A 375 -1.38 16.93 -21.71
N PRO A 376 -0.52 16.19 -22.44
CA PRO A 376 -0.03 14.91 -21.94
C PRO A 376 0.93 15.06 -20.77
N VAL A 377 0.60 14.49 -19.60
CA VAL A 377 1.52 14.31 -18.47
C VAL A 377 1.90 12.84 -18.38
N LYS A 378 3.20 12.54 -18.56
CA LYS A 378 3.70 11.15 -18.69
C LYS A 378 2.91 10.30 -19.72
N SER A 379 2.47 10.91 -20.81
CA SER A 379 1.68 10.30 -21.90
C SER A 379 0.20 10.03 -21.60
N VAL A 380 -0.30 10.42 -20.43
CA VAL A 380 -1.74 10.43 -20.13
C VAL A 380 -2.28 11.82 -20.44
N ASN A 381 -3.43 11.91 -21.12
CA ASN A 381 -4.07 13.20 -21.35
C ASN A 381 -4.54 13.76 -20.00
N THR A 382 -4.16 15.00 -19.69
CA THR A 382 -4.37 15.55 -18.35
C THR A 382 -4.84 16.98 -18.45
N LEU A 383 -5.90 17.30 -17.71
CA LEU A 383 -6.30 18.68 -17.47
C LEU A 383 -5.46 19.21 -16.31
N VAL A 384 -4.63 20.21 -16.56
CA VAL A 384 -3.83 20.90 -15.55
C VAL A 384 -4.44 22.27 -15.29
N VAL A 385 -4.73 22.55 -14.03
CA VAL A 385 -5.10 23.88 -13.54
C VAL A 385 -4.05 24.35 -12.57
N GLN A 386 -3.50 25.54 -12.82
CA GLN A 386 -2.39 26.12 -12.07
C GLN A 386 -2.80 27.46 -11.49
N TRP A 387 -2.72 27.58 -10.17
CA TRP A 387 -2.75 28.85 -9.44
C TRP A 387 -1.30 29.32 -9.32
N GLU A 388 -0.98 30.43 -9.96
CA GLU A 388 0.37 30.96 -10.17
C GLU A 388 0.59 32.23 -9.35
N ASN A 389 1.53 32.18 -8.41
CA ASN A 389 1.89 33.29 -7.53
C ASN A 389 0.68 33.96 -6.84
N CYS A 390 -0.29 33.16 -6.40
CA CYS A 390 -1.47 33.65 -5.71
C CYS A 390 -1.19 33.98 -4.24
N PRO A 391 -1.31 35.24 -3.80
CA PRO A 391 -1.27 35.61 -2.40
C PRO A 391 -2.45 35.06 -1.61
N HIS A 392 -2.27 34.87 -0.31
CA HIS A 392 -3.41 34.77 0.60
C HIS A 392 -4.03 36.16 0.75
N TYR A 393 -5.36 36.27 0.74
CA TYR A 393 -6.04 37.55 0.84
C TYR A 393 -5.73 38.26 2.18
N SER A 394 -5.67 39.59 2.12
CA SER A 394 -5.75 40.45 3.31
C SER A 394 -6.29 41.83 2.94
N SER A 395 -7.05 42.43 3.86
CA SER A 395 -7.59 43.80 3.71
C SER A 395 -6.53 44.91 3.51
N THR A 396 -5.24 44.59 3.68
CA THR A 396 -4.11 45.52 3.50
C THR A 396 -3.21 45.20 2.31
N GLY A 397 -3.65 44.29 1.44
CA GLY A 397 -2.86 43.71 0.34
C GLY A 397 -2.44 42.28 0.69
N GLY A 398 -2.35 41.41 -0.32
CA GLY A 398 -2.08 39.99 -0.16
C GLY A 398 -0.82 39.67 0.65
N ILE A 399 -0.83 38.50 1.30
CA ILE A 399 0.25 37.98 2.14
C ILE A 399 0.96 36.89 1.35
N GLY A 400 2.26 37.07 1.09
CA GLY A 400 3.08 36.09 0.38
C GLY A 400 2.50 35.71 -0.98
N SER A 401 2.86 34.52 -1.46
CA SER A 401 2.20 33.89 -2.60
C SER A 401 2.48 32.40 -2.61
N ALA A 402 1.55 31.61 -3.12
CA ALA A 402 1.74 30.19 -3.41
C ALA A 402 1.62 29.91 -4.91
N THR A 403 2.24 28.81 -5.33
CA THR A 403 2.01 28.22 -6.65
C THR A 403 1.73 26.73 -6.51
N PHE A 404 0.56 26.30 -6.97
CA PHE A 404 0.11 24.92 -6.88
C PHE A 404 -0.80 24.54 -8.06
N GLN A 405 -1.08 23.25 -8.19
CA GLN A 405 -1.85 22.68 -9.28
C GLN A 405 -2.86 21.65 -8.81
N ALA A 406 -3.95 21.54 -9.57
CA ALA A 406 -4.71 20.31 -9.72
C ALA A 406 -4.45 19.73 -11.13
N GLN A 407 -4.12 18.45 -11.20
CA GLN A 407 -3.92 17.70 -12.45
C GLN A 407 -4.95 16.58 -12.47
N ILE A 408 -5.89 16.57 -13.41
CA ILE A 408 -6.90 15.52 -13.56
C ILE A 408 -6.52 14.63 -14.73
N PHE A 409 -6.27 13.34 -14.48
CA PHE A 409 -5.80 12.40 -15.49
C PHE A 409 -6.97 11.70 -16.18
N SER A 410 -6.90 11.51 -17.49
CA SER A 410 -7.96 10.84 -18.24
C SER A 410 -7.97 9.31 -18.10
N ALA A 411 -6.96 8.72 -17.44
CA ALA A 411 -6.80 7.28 -17.29
C ALA A 411 -5.72 6.94 -16.26
N GLY A 412 -5.79 5.70 -15.75
CA GLY A 412 -4.81 5.14 -14.84
C GLY A 412 -5.22 5.31 -13.38
N PRO A 413 -4.49 4.69 -12.45
CA PRO A 413 -4.95 4.58 -11.06
C PRO A 413 -5.02 5.94 -10.35
N ILE A 414 -4.23 6.93 -10.79
CA ILE A 414 -4.23 8.28 -10.25
C ILE A 414 -5.34 9.08 -10.93
N LEU A 415 -6.42 9.32 -10.21
CA LEU A 415 -7.56 10.10 -10.68
C LEU A 415 -7.21 11.59 -10.81
N ALA A 416 -6.52 12.11 -9.80
CA ALA A 416 -6.02 13.48 -9.80
C ALA A 416 -4.70 13.58 -9.04
N ARG A 417 -3.95 14.66 -9.25
CA ARG A 417 -2.76 15.02 -8.47
C ARG A 417 -2.81 16.47 -8.05
N TYR A 418 -2.50 16.72 -6.79
CA TYR A 418 -2.14 18.05 -6.31
C TYR A 418 -0.63 18.18 -6.34
N ALA A 419 -0.10 19.23 -6.97
CA ALA A 419 1.35 19.45 -7.07
C ALA A 419 1.69 20.86 -6.58
N TYR A 420 2.67 20.97 -5.70
CA TYR A 420 3.01 22.22 -5.03
C TYR A 420 4.40 22.66 -5.47
N ARG A 421 4.51 23.80 -6.15
CA ARG A 421 5.82 24.42 -6.45
C ARG A 421 6.27 25.31 -5.30
N ASP A 422 5.32 26.05 -4.73
CA ASP A 422 5.51 26.93 -3.60
C ASP A 422 4.23 27.00 -2.77
N VAL A 423 4.35 26.92 -1.45
CA VAL A 423 3.27 27.05 -0.47
C VAL A 423 3.74 27.79 0.80
N ASP A 424 4.87 28.51 0.70
CA ASP A 424 5.40 29.34 1.77
C ASP A 424 4.99 30.80 1.52
N PHE A 425 4.00 31.27 2.27
CA PHE A 425 3.53 32.65 2.20
C PHE A 425 4.42 33.60 3.03
N GLY A 426 5.49 33.09 3.66
CA GLY A 426 6.30 33.83 4.62
C GLY A 426 5.54 34.16 5.91
N ASN A 427 4.46 33.44 6.20
CA ASN A 427 3.62 33.63 7.36
C ASN A 427 3.04 32.29 7.84
N ALA A 428 3.52 31.83 9.00
CA ALA A 428 3.20 30.53 9.57
C ALA A 428 1.70 30.25 9.81
N THR A 429 0.84 31.28 9.77
CA THR A 429 -0.62 31.09 9.78
C THR A 429 -1.14 30.43 8.50
N TYR A 430 -0.47 30.63 7.37
CA TYR A 430 -0.91 30.22 6.03
C TYR A 430 0.06 29.22 5.38
N ASP A 431 1.34 29.26 5.77
CA ASP A 431 2.38 28.40 5.19
C ASP A 431 1.99 26.92 5.22
N ASN A 432 2.31 26.22 4.14
CA ASN A 432 2.25 24.76 4.05
C ASN A 432 0.84 24.16 4.23
N GLY A 433 -0.21 24.96 4.01
CA GLY A 433 -1.61 24.56 4.19
C GLY A 433 -2.14 24.74 5.62
N ALA A 434 -1.46 25.54 6.45
CA ALA A 434 -1.86 25.79 7.83
C ALA A 434 -3.27 26.39 7.98
N SER A 435 -3.81 27.01 6.93
CA SER A 435 -5.13 27.62 6.88
C SER A 435 -6.07 26.99 5.85
N ALA A 436 -5.60 26.03 5.05
CA ALA A 436 -6.35 25.55 3.90
C ALA A 436 -7.03 24.20 4.15
N THR A 437 -8.07 23.94 3.35
CA THR A 437 -8.61 22.60 3.16
C THR A 437 -7.97 21.97 1.93
N ILE A 438 -7.43 20.76 2.09
CA ILE A 438 -6.89 19.94 1.02
C ILE A 438 -7.65 18.62 0.98
N GLY A 439 -8.26 18.30 -0.16
CA GLY A 439 -9.10 17.12 -0.28
C GLY A 439 -10.01 17.16 -1.50
N LEU A 440 -11.07 16.36 -1.48
CA LEU A 440 -12.09 16.34 -2.52
C LEU A 440 -13.45 15.90 -2.00
N GLN A 441 -14.52 16.20 -2.74
CA GLN A 441 -15.88 15.80 -2.43
C GLN A 441 -16.69 15.58 -3.73
N THR A 442 -17.54 14.55 -3.82
CA THR A 442 -18.26 14.19 -5.06
C THR A 442 -19.78 14.30 -4.99
N ASP A 443 -20.40 14.09 -3.83
CA ASP A 443 -21.83 14.30 -3.65
C ASP A 443 -22.14 14.73 -2.20
N THR A 444 -23.14 15.60 -2.02
CA THR A 444 -23.73 15.95 -0.72
C THR A 444 -25.17 15.45 -0.57
N ALA A 445 -25.74 14.81 -1.60
CA ALA A 445 -27.13 14.35 -1.65
C ALA A 445 -27.40 13.06 -0.85
N SER A 446 -26.72 12.87 0.28
CA SER A 446 -27.15 12.10 1.46
C SER A 446 -25.99 12.06 2.44
N PRO A 447 -26.10 12.68 3.64
CA PRO A 447 -25.02 12.61 4.59
C PRO A 447 -24.71 11.16 5.01
N PRO A 448 -23.43 10.79 5.08
CA PRO A 448 -22.29 11.61 4.69
C PRO A 448 -21.90 11.25 3.25
N GLY A 449 -22.11 12.17 2.30
CA GLY A 449 -21.75 11.93 0.90
C GLY A 449 -20.25 11.69 0.72
N SER A 450 -19.83 11.28 -0.47
CA SER A 450 -18.47 10.79 -0.68
C SER A 450 -17.47 11.93 -0.71
N PHE A 451 -16.46 11.85 0.17
CA PHE A 451 -15.39 12.85 0.30
C PHE A 451 -14.10 12.18 0.75
N GLY A 452 -12.98 12.82 0.44
CA GLY A 452 -11.68 12.51 1.01
C GLY A 452 -11.07 13.77 1.61
N LEU A 453 -10.74 13.76 2.90
CA LEU A 453 -10.06 14.87 3.57
C LEU A 453 -8.58 14.52 3.78
N TYR A 454 -7.69 15.18 3.04
CA TYR A 454 -6.25 15.03 3.27
C TYR A 454 -5.79 15.86 4.47
N SER A 455 -6.21 17.13 4.51
CA SER A 455 -5.81 18.08 5.54
C SER A 455 -6.82 19.20 5.69
N TYR A 456 -6.96 19.70 6.92
CA TYR A 456 -7.75 20.87 7.25
C TYR A 456 -7.00 21.72 8.28
N ASN A 457 -6.76 22.99 7.96
CA ASN A 457 -6.10 23.96 8.83
C ASN A 457 -4.82 23.41 9.48
N SER A 458 -3.97 22.76 8.66
CA SER A 458 -2.82 22.00 9.13
C SER A 458 -1.67 22.04 8.14
N ALA A 459 -0.51 22.51 8.62
CA ALA A 459 0.74 22.58 7.85
C ALA A 459 1.25 21.17 7.49
N THR A 460 0.95 20.71 6.28
CA THR A 460 1.10 19.30 5.86
C THR A 460 1.69 19.14 4.46
N VAL A 461 1.70 20.19 3.65
CA VAL A 461 2.26 20.19 2.29
C VAL A 461 3.43 21.15 2.21
N PHE A 462 4.49 20.80 1.49
CA PHE A 462 5.70 21.61 1.35
C PHE A 462 6.05 21.79 -0.12
N ALA A 463 6.94 22.74 -0.40
CA ALA A 463 7.44 22.96 -1.75
C ALA A 463 7.99 21.66 -2.37
N ASN A 464 7.58 21.41 -3.62
CA ASN A 464 7.84 20.22 -4.43
C ASN A 464 7.10 18.95 -4.02
N ASP A 465 6.16 19.00 -3.07
CA ASP A 465 5.34 17.82 -2.77
C ASP A 465 4.32 17.56 -3.88
N THR A 466 3.94 16.29 -4.05
CA THR A 466 2.76 15.89 -4.80
C THR A 466 1.85 15.00 -3.96
N ILE A 467 0.53 15.14 -4.12
CA ILE A 467 -0.47 14.26 -3.54
C ILE A 467 -1.28 13.64 -4.66
N ASP A 468 -1.19 12.33 -4.81
CA ASP A 468 -2.02 11.56 -5.74
C ASP A 468 -3.34 11.17 -5.09
N VAL A 469 -4.44 11.39 -5.82
CA VAL A 469 -5.80 11.01 -5.46
C VAL A 469 -6.13 9.69 -6.16
N LEU A 470 -6.54 8.70 -5.39
CA LEU A 470 -6.85 7.34 -5.83
C LEU A 470 -8.31 7.00 -5.44
N SER A 471 -8.91 6.02 -6.13
CA SER A 471 -10.19 5.43 -5.71
C SER A 471 -9.96 4.58 -4.47
N GLY A 472 -10.53 4.96 -3.32
CA GLY A 472 -10.50 4.17 -2.09
C GLY A 472 -9.11 3.75 -1.56
N LYS A 473 -9.13 3.00 -0.46
CA LYS A 473 -7.98 2.21 0.01
C LYS A 473 -8.27 0.73 -0.17
N SER A 474 -7.21 -0.06 -0.10
CA SER A 474 -7.30 -1.50 -0.17
C SER A 474 -6.21 -2.14 0.67
N LEU A 475 -6.37 -3.42 0.98
CA LEU A 475 -5.26 -4.27 1.39
C LEU A 475 -4.40 -4.58 0.16
N SER A 476 -3.27 -3.89 0.05
CA SER A 476 -2.35 -3.99 -1.08
C SER A 476 -1.08 -4.72 -0.68
N ARG A 477 -0.64 -5.65 -1.53
CA ARG A 477 0.65 -6.32 -1.38
C ARG A 477 1.78 -5.33 -1.72
N TYR A 478 2.69 -5.05 -0.79
CA TYR A 478 3.74 -4.04 -0.95
C TYR A 478 5.15 -4.56 -0.61
N PRO A 479 6.12 -4.46 -1.54
CA PRO A 479 5.98 -4.02 -2.93
C PRO A 479 5.06 -4.92 -3.77
N ASN A 480 4.55 -4.40 -4.90
CA ASN A 480 3.65 -5.11 -5.80
C ASN A 480 4.10 -6.55 -6.08
N GLY A 481 3.21 -7.52 -5.84
CA GLY A 481 3.45 -8.94 -6.06
C GLY A 481 4.41 -9.61 -5.07
N LEU A 482 4.92 -8.92 -4.04
CA LEU A 482 5.82 -9.53 -3.07
C LEU A 482 5.08 -10.49 -2.13
N ASP A 483 5.37 -11.78 -2.25
CA ASP A 483 4.84 -12.80 -1.36
C ASP A 483 5.96 -13.48 -0.54
N THR A 484 5.98 -13.20 0.77
CA THR A 484 6.90 -13.83 1.72
C THR A 484 6.22 -14.94 2.53
N ASN A 485 5.00 -15.34 2.14
CA ASN A 485 4.09 -16.19 2.91
C ASN A 485 3.87 -15.62 4.32
N ASN A 486 3.78 -14.30 4.45
CA ASN A 486 3.51 -13.64 5.70
C ASN A 486 2.68 -12.37 5.48
N ALA A 487 1.37 -12.48 5.64
CA ALA A 487 0.44 -11.40 5.34
C ALA A 487 0.79 -10.08 6.06
N ALA A 488 1.26 -10.14 7.31
CA ALA A 488 1.65 -8.94 8.08
C ALA A 488 2.91 -8.23 7.55
N VAL A 489 3.70 -8.90 6.71
CA VAL A 489 4.86 -8.32 6.01
C VAL A 489 4.47 -7.89 4.61
N ASP A 490 3.61 -8.67 3.98
CA ASP A 490 3.31 -8.56 2.56
C ASP A 490 2.23 -7.52 2.27
N PHE A 491 1.27 -7.31 3.18
CA PHE A 491 0.14 -6.41 2.97
C PHE A 491 0.23 -5.15 3.82
N VAL A 492 -0.09 -4.02 3.18
CA VAL A 492 -0.30 -2.71 3.80
C VAL A 492 -1.67 -2.18 3.39
N VAL A 493 -2.14 -1.14 4.07
CA VAL A 493 -3.28 -0.35 3.59
C VAL A 493 -2.72 0.80 2.77
N SER A 494 -3.03 0.84 1.48
CA SER A 494 -2.64 1.90 0.55
C SER A 494 -3.82 2.26 -0.35
N GLY A 495 -3.69 3.34 -1.12
CA GLY A 495 -4.74 3.70 -2.08
C GLY A 495 -4.86 2.65 -3.18
N ALA A 496 -6.09 2.39 -3.61
CA ALA A 496 -6.34 1.25 -4.47
C ALA A 496 -5.80 1.46 -5.88
N THR A 497 -5.27 0.40 -6.50
CA THR A 497 -4.66 0.47 -7.84
C THR A 497 -5.06 -0.69 -8.75
N PRO A 498 -6.36 -1.02 -8.89
CA PRO A 498 -6.79 -2.18 -9.65
C PRO A 498 -6.29 -2.12 -11.10
N GLY A 499 -5.67 -3.20 -11.52
CA GLY A 499 -5.04 -3.38 -12.82
C GLY A 499 -3.70 -2.70 -13.01
N SER A 500 -3.04 -2.26 -11.93
CA SER A 500 -1.77 -1.52 -11.95
C SER A 500 -0.85 -1.95 -10.79
N ALA A 501 0.39 -1.46 -10.80
CA ALA A 501 1.30 -1.77 -9.69
C ALA A 501 0.94 -0.98 -8.43
N ASN A 502 0.86 -1.69 -7.30
CA ASN A 502 0.63 -1.11 -5.97
C ASN A 502 1.67 -0.02 -5.64
N LEU A 503 1.20 1.09 -5.05
CA LEU A 503 1.95 2.34 -4.83
C LEU A 503 2.43 2.57 -3.41
#